data_AF-A0A963IQB4-F1
#
_entry.id   AF-A0A963IQB4-F1
#
_cell.length_a   1.000
_cell.length_b   1.000
_cell.length_c   1.000
_cell.angle_alpha   90.00
_cell.angle_beta   90.00
_cell.angle_gamma   90.00
#
_symmetry.space_group_name_H-M   'P 1'
#
loop_
_entity.id
_entity.type
_entity.pdbx_description
1 polymer ?
#
loop_
_entity_poly.entity_id
_entity_poly.type
_entity_poly.pdbx_seq_one_letter_code
_entity_poly.pdbx_strand_id
1 'polypeptide(L)'
;GFWNTLVGAVVMNPVLGMASDARGGAVRGALAGAGVDEEFLKDLAATFQNGSSVLFVQARQASPDKLLAALQGTGGKVLETTLSHQDEARLQAALKGAPAGS
;
A
#
# COMPACT_ATOMS: atom_id res chain seq x y z
N GLY A 1 -8.25 -32.15 7.65
CA GLY A 1 -7.10 -31.39 7.14
C GLY A 1 -6.78 -30.28 8.11
N PHE A 2 -5.51 -30.11 8.48
CA PHE A 2 -5.04 -29.12 9.46
C PHE A 2 -5.65 -27.72 9.28
N TRP A 3 -5.75 -27.25 8.04
CA TRP A 3 -6.31 -25.95 7.68
C TRP A 3 -7.80 -25.77 8.01
N ASN A 4 -8.64 -26.82 7.85
CA ASN A 4 -10.07 -26.70 8.19
C ASN A 4 -10.29 -26.58 9.70
N THR A 5 -9.48 -27.28 10.50
CA THR A 5 -9.52 -27.18 11.96
C THR A 5 -8.97 -25.83 12.44
N LEU A 6 -7.92 -25.32 11.80
CA LEU A 6 -7.33 -24.01 12.11
C LEU A 6 -8.32 -22.86 11.84
N VAL A 7 -9.01 -22.89 10.70
CA VAL A 7 -10.04 -21.89 10.36
C VAL A 7 -11.21 -21.97 11.35
N GLY A 8 -11.66 -23.19 11.70
CA GLY A 8 -12.72 -23.38 12.69
C GLY A 8 -12.37 -22.83 14.08
N ALA A 9 -11.13 -22.98 14.52
CA ALA A 9 -10.67 -22.49 15.82
C ALA A 9 -10.60 -20.96 15.91
N VAL A 10 -10.23 -20.27 14.82
CA VAL A 10 -10.17 -18.79 14.77
C VAL A 10 -11.56 -18.17 14.78
N VAL A 11 -12.56 -18.82 14.17
CA VAL A 11 -13.96 -18.35 14.16
C VAL A 11 -14.63 -18.54 15.53
N MET A 12 -14.29 -19.61 16.24
CA MET A 12 -14.95 -19.97 17.51
C MET A 12 -14.38 -19.24 18.73
N ASN A 13 -13.16 -18.68 18.64
CA ASN A 13 -12.59 -17.82 19.67
C ASN A 13 -11.89 -16.61 19.03
N PRO A 14 -12.58 -15.45 18.96
CA PRO A 14 -12.04 -14.25 18.33
C PRO A 14 -10.76 -13.72 19.01
N VAL A 15 -10.48 -14.11 20.26
CA VAL A 15 -9.26 -13.74 20.99
C VAL A 15 -8.02 -14.49 20.45
N LEU A 16 -8.17 -15.72 19.94
CA LEU A 16 -7.08 -16.43 19.25
C LEU A 16 -6.73 -15.77 17.90
N GLY A 17 -7.71 -15.08 17.30
CA GLY A 17 -7.50 -14.21 16.15
C GLY A 17 -6.85 -12.86 16.50
N MET A 18 -6.84 -12.48 17.78
CA MET A 18 -6.28 -11.23 18.31
C MET A 18 -4.99 -11.49 19.12
N ALA A 19 -4.09 -12.36 18.64
CA ALA A 19 -2.68 -12.27 19.04
C ALA A 19 -2.06 -11.01 18.41
N SER A 20 -2.45 -9.88 18.97
CA SER A 20 -2.17 -8.53 18.54
C SER A 20 -0.76 -8.14 18.97
N ASP A 21 0.25 -8.54 18.19
CA ASP A 21 1.53 -7.83 18.06
C ASP A 21 2.39 -8.40 16.91
N ALA A 22 2.31 -9.71 16.66
CA ALA A 22 3.13 -10.36 15.63
C ALA A 22 2.73 -10.01 14.18
N ARG A 23 1.47 -9.63 13.94
CA ARG A 23 0.99 -9.27 12.58
C ARG A 23 1.51 -7.93 12.10
N GLY A 24 1.71 -6.96 13.01
CA GLY A 24 2.28 -5.65 12.68
C GLY A 24 3.75 -5.77 12.25
N GLY A 25 4.53 -6.58 12.98
CA GLY A 25 5.96 -6.76 12.71
C GLY A 25 6.27 -7.39 11.35
N ALA A 26 5.51 -8.40 10.92
CA ALA A 26 5.74 -9.06 9.64
C ALA A 26 5.42 -8.15 8.43
N VAL A 27 4.33 -7.37 8.52
CA VAL A 27 3.98 -6.37 7.49
C VAL A 27 5.02 -5.26 7.45
N ARG A 28 5.45 -4.76 8.61
CA ARG A 28 6.49 -3.73 8.74
C ARG A 28 7.83 -4.20 8.16
N GLY A 29 8.24 -5.43 8.44
CA GLY A 29 9.47 -6.03 7.88
C GLY A 29 9.43 -6.22 6.36
N ALA A 30 8.28 -6.63 5.81
CA ALA A 30 8.10 -6.77 4.37
C ALA A 30 8.14 -5.41 3.65
N LEU A 31 7.56 -4.36 4.26
CA LEU A 31 7.59 -3.00 3.72
C LEU A 31 8.99 -2.38 3.76
N ALA A 32 9.72 -2.57 4.87
CA ALA A 32 11.13 -2.18 4.96
C ALA A 32 11.98 -2.88 3.89
N GLY A 33 11.78 -4.19 3.67
CA GLY A 33 12.41 -4.93 2.57
C GLY A 33 11.99 -4.48 1.16
N ALA A 34 10.88 -3.76 1.03
CA ALA A 34 10.45 -3.14 -0.22
C ALA A 34 11.03 -1.73 -0.44
N GLY A 35 11.80 -1.21 0.52
CA GLY A 35 12.41 0.12 0.49
C GLY A 35 11.56 1.21 1.15
N VAL A 36 10.52 0.86 1.91
CA VAL A 36 9.70 1.84 2.64
C VAL A 36 10.37 2.15 3.97
N ASP A 37 10.65 3.43 4.21
CA ASP A 37 11.30 3.88 5.44
C ASP A 37 10.39 3.71 6.67
N GLU A 38 11.01 3.27 7.77
CA GLU A 38 10.30 2.90 9.00
C GLU A 38 9.77 4.13 9.78
N GLU A 39 10.48 5.26 9.69
CA GLU A 39 10.09 6.55 10.25
C GLU A 39 8.94 7.14 9.43
N PHE A 40 9.05 7.11 8.10
CA PHE A 40 7.97 7.50 7.19
C PHE A 40 6.67 6.73 7.47
N LEU A 41 6.75 5.41 7.63
CA LEU A 41 5.56 4.60 7.92
C LEU A 41 4.91 4.96 9.25
N LYS A 42 5.72 5.32 10.27
CA LYS A 42 5.23 5.70 11.59
C LYS A 42 4.51 7.06 11.54
N ASP A 43 5.09 8.04 10.85
CA ASP A 43 4.49 9.36 10.67
C ASP A 43 3.24 9.29 9.78
N LEU A 44 3.30 8.49 8.72
CA LEU A 44 2.16 8.23 7.87
C LEU A 44 1.01 7.61 8.68
N ALA A 45 1.27 6.55 9.46
CA ALA A 45 0.29 5.90 10.32
C ALA A 45 -0.30 6.86 11.36
N ALA A 46 0.48 7.79 11.89
CA ALA A 46 -0.01 8.84 12.79
C ALA A 46 -0.93 9.85 12.10
N THR A 47 -0.79 10.02 10.78
CA THR A 47 -1.58 10.95 9.96
C THR A 47 -2.85 10.29 9.40
N PHE A 48 -3.03 8.98 9.58
CA PHE A 48 -4.21 8.26 9.10
C PHE A 48 -5.47 8.66 9.86
N GLN A 49 -6.46 9.15 9.12
CA GLN A 49 -7.80 9.39 9.62
C GLN A 49 -8.70 8.20 9.28
N ASN A 50 -9.72 7.95 10.10
CA ASN A 50 -10.69 6.90 9.80
C ASN A 50 -11.32 7.13 8.41
N GLY A 51 -11.29 6.10 7.56
CA GLY A 51 -11.79 6.17 6.19
C GLY A 51 -10.75 6.50 5.11
N SER A 52 -9.47 6.69 5.45
CA SER A 52 -8.39 6.79 4.46
C SER A 52 -7.71 5.45 4.19
N SER A 53 -7.00 5.36 3.07
CA SER A 53 -6.22 4.18 2.66
C SER A 53 -4.95 4.64 1.96
N VAL A 54 -3.86 3.88 2.12
CA VAL A 54 -2.60 4.11 1.41
C VAL A 54 -2.25 2.85 0.64
N LEU A 55 -1.81 3.06 -0.60
CA LEU A 55 -1.36 2.02 -1.51
C LEU A 55 0.16 2.13 -1.68
N PHE A 56 0.88 1.06 -1.37
CA PHE A 56 2.31 0.93 -1.68
C PHE A 56 2.47 0.12 -2.97
N VAL A 57 3.13 0.69 -3.96
CA VAL A 57 3.33 0.05 -5.27
C VAL A 57 4.82 -0.10 -5.52
N GLN A 58 5.26 -1.35 -5.70
CA GLN A 58 6.66 -1.63 -6.05
C GLN A 58 6.78 -1.97 -7.54
N ALA A 59 7.21 -0.98 -8.33
CA ALA A 59 7.37 -1.09 -9.77
C ALA A 59 8.74 -1.69 -10.14
N ARG A 60 8.94 -3.01 -9.99
CA ARG A 60 10.23 -3.64 -10.38
C ARG A 60 10.34 -3.98 -11.87
N GLN A 61 9.24 -4.42 -12.48
CA GLN A 61 9.18 -4.89 -13.88
C GLN A 61 7.92 -4.44 -14.63
N ALA A 62 7.06 -3.64 -14.00
CA ALA A 62 5.90 -3.07 -14.66
C ALA A 62 6.34 -1.85 -15.49
N SER A 63 5.99 -1.84 -16.77
CA SER A 63 6.13 -0.64 -17.61
C SER A 63 5.34 0.51 -16.95
N PRO A 64 5.91 1.71 -16.78
CA PRO A 64 5.24 2.86 -16.18
C PRO A 64 3.85 3.11 -16.79
N ASP A 65 3.70 2.87 -18.09
CA ASP A 65 2.44 3.03 -18.83
C ASP A 65 1.31 2.14 -18.29
N LYS A 66 1.62 0.91 -17.87
CA LYS A 66 0.63 -0.02 -17.30
C LYS A 66 0.21 0.41 -15.90
N LEU A 67 1.14 0.97 -15.12
CA LEU A 67 0.82 1.51 -13.80
C LEU A 67 -0.02 2.78 -13.91
N LEU A 68 0.33 3.67 -14.83
CA LEU A 68 -0.46 4.86 -15.13
C LEU A 68 -1.88 4.50 -15.55
N ALA A 69 -2.05 3.52 -16.46
CA ALA A 69 -3.35 3.05 -16.88
C ALA A 69 -4.17 2.41 -15.73
N ALA A 70 -3.52 1.63 -14.86
CA ALA A 70 -4.19 0.98 -13.73
C ALA A 70 -4.60 1.98 -12.63
N LEU A 71 -3.85 3.07 -12.47
CA LEU A 71 -4.06 4.12 -11.48
C LEU A 71 -4.85 5.31 -12.03
N GLN A 72 -5.22 5.29 -13.30
CA GLN A 72 -5.89 6.40 -13.94
C GLN A 72 -7.28 6.61 -13.32
N GLY A 73 -7.55 7.82 -12.83
CA GLY A 73 -8.85 8.17 -12.28
C GLY A 73 -9.19 7.52 -10.93
N THR A 74 -8.24 6.83 -10.27
CA THR A 74 -8.43 6.34 -8.90
C THR A 74 -8.46 7.49 -7.88
N GLY A 75 -8.01 8.68 -8.28
CA GLY A 75 -7.80 9.80 -7.37
C GLY A 75 -6.58 9.59 -6.48
N GLY A 76 -6.38 10.51 -5.54
CA GLY A 76 -5.32 10.44 -4.55
C GLY A 76 -4.11 11.35 -4.82
N LYS A 77 -3.18 11.33 -3.87
CA LYS A 77 -1.97 12.15 -3.85
C LYS A 77 -0.74 11.24 -3.75
N VAL A 78 0.26 11.51 -4.58
CA VAL A 78 1.60 10.90 -4.40
C VAL A 78 2.21 11.48 -3.13
N LEU A 79 2.57 10.60 -2.19
CA LEU A 79 3.13 10.99 -0.90
C LEU A 79 4.66 10.99 -0.93
N GLU A 80 5.24 9.94 -1.49
CA GLU A 80 6.67 9.69 -1.55
C GLU A 80 6.96 8.83 -2.80
N THR A 81 8.03 9.14 -3.52
CA THR A 81 8.39 8.43 -4.75
C THR A 81 9.88 8.55 -5.03
N THR A 82 10.46 7.47 -5.55
CA THR A 82 11.83 7.44 -6.06
C THR A 82 11.91 7.78 -7.55
N LEU A 83 10.78 8.12 -8.19
CA LEU A 83 10.71 8.52 -9.59
C LEU A 83 11.33 9.91 -9.81
N SER A 84 11.71 10.18 -11.05
CA SER A 84 12.10 11.53 -11.47
C SER A 84 10.91 12.50 -11.32
N HIS A 85 11.17 13.79 -11.12
CA HIS A 85 10.12 14.82 -11.02
C HIS A 85 9.15 14.81 -12.23
N GLN A 86 9.66 14.49 -13.42
CA GLN A 86 8.84 14.40 -14.63
C GLN A 86 7.87 13.22 -14.57
N ASP A 87 8.32 12.07 -14.09
CA ASP A 87 7.49 10.86 -14.00
C ASP A 87 6.52 10.91 -12.82
N GLU A 88 6.92 11.55 -11.71
CA GLU A 88 6.02 11.86 -10.60
C GLU A 88 4.86 12.76 -11.06
N ALA A 89 5.15 13.83 -11.82
CA ALA A 89 4.12 14.71 -12.33
C ALA A 89 3.13 13.98 -13.25
N ARG A 90 3.63 13.06 -14.09
CA ARG A 90 2.81 12.18 -14.94
C ARG A 90 1.94 11.24 -14.11
N LEU A 91 2.50 10.62 -13.08
CA LEU A 91 1.77 9.77 -12.15
C LEU A 91 0.65 10.53 -11.43
N GLN A 92 0.96 11.71 -10.90
CA GLN A 92 0.00 12.55 -10.21
C GLN A 92 -1.11 13.06 -11.14
N ALA A 93 -0.80 13.30 -12.42
CA ALA A 93 -1.80 13.65 -13.43
C ALA A 93 -2.73 12.48 -13.76
N ALA A 94 -2.18 11.27 -13.94
CA ALA A 94 -2.98 10.06 -14.17
C ALA A 94 -3.91 9.75 -13.00
N LEU A 95 -3.41 9.84 -11.75
CA LEU A 95 -4.23 9.67 -10.54
C LEU A 95 -5.42 10.64 -10.51
N LYS A 96 -5.20 11.90 -10.90
CA LYS A 96 -6.27 12.93 -10.98
C LYS A 96 -7.25 12.70 -12.14
N GLY A 97 -7.00 11.72 -13.01
CA GLY A 97 -7.79 11.48 -14.21
C GLY A 97 -7.60 12.56 -15.28
N ALA A 98 -6.55 13.38 -15.18
CA ALA A 98 -6.24 14.33 -16.23
C ALA A 98 -5.84 13.57 -17.50
N PRO A 99 -6.38 13.91 -18.69
CA PRO A 99 -5.91 13.31 -19.93
C PRO A 99 -4.42 13.60 -20.06
N ALA A 100 -3.63 12.54 -20.16
CA ALA A 100 -2.19 12.63 -20.32
C ALA A 100 -1.87 13.20 -21.72
N GLY A 101 -1.85 14.53 -21.83
CA GLY A 101 -1.44 15.27 -23.02
C GLY A 101 -2.47 15.28 -24.15
N SER A 102 -2.91 16.50 -24.49
CA SER A 102 -3.29 16.88 -25.86
C SER A 102 -2.08 17.45 -26.58
#